data_AF-A0A820N6E3-F1
#
_entry.id   AF-A0A820N6E3-F1
#
_cell.length_a   1.000
_cell.length_b   1.000
_cell.length_c   1.000
_cell.angle_alpha   90.00
_cell.angle_beta   90.00
_cell.angle_gamma   90.00
#
_symmetry.space_group_name_H-M   'P 1'
#
loop_
_entity.id
_entity.type
_entity.pdbx_description
1 polymer ?
#
loop_
_entity_poly.entity_id
_entity_poly.type
_entity_poly.pdbx_seq_one_letter_code
_entity_poly.pdbx_strand_id
1 'polypeptide(L)' 'KISKRLQSSTQYYAINDDIYGLTDDQKQLRETVFTFAQKELAPYANEIDKTNTFPKLREFWKKLGDLGLLGITAP' A
#
# COMPACT_ATOMS: atom_id res chain seq x y z
N LYS A 1 -22.40 21.85 12.15
CA LYS A 1 -21.24 21.71 11.24
C LYS A 1 -20.84 20.23 11.21
N ILE A 2 -21.62 19.43 10.51
CA ILE A 2 -21.51 17.97 10.44
C ILE A 2 -21.26 17.68 8.96
N SER A 3 -20.03 17.38 8.57
CA SER A 3 -19.68 16.67 7.32
C SER A 3 -18.17 16.71 7.09
N LYS A 4 -17.44 15.76 7.68
CA LYS A 4 -16.09 15.32 7.24
C LYS A 4 -15.79 13.88 7.69
N ARG A 5 -16.81 13.00 7.72
CA ARG A 5 -16.62 11.58 8.11
C ARG A 5 -16.89 10.58 6.98
N LEU A 6 -16.68 11.03 5.73
CA LEU A 6 -16.74 10.21 4.53
C LEU A 6 -15.38 10.26 3.83
N GLN A 7 -14.36 9.60 4.41
CA GLN A 7 -13.20 9.14 3.66
C GLN A 7 -12.91 7.70 4.09
N SER A 8 -13.53 6.78 3.36
CA SER A 8 -13.16 5.38 3.12
C SER A 8 -12.24 4.73 4.16
N SER A 9 -12.82 4.12 5.19
CA SER A 9 -12.12 3.11 6.00
C SER A 9 -12.20 1.78 5.27
N THR A 10 -11.27 1.49 4.36
CA THR A 10 -10.97 0.09 4.12
C THR A 10 -10.51 -0.48 5.46
N GLN A 11 -11.26 -1.44 5.98
CA GLN A 11 -11.13 -1.90 7.36
C GLN A 11 -9.97 -2.89 7.43
N TYR A 12 -8.74 -2.39 7.51
CA TYR A 12 -7.57 -3.23 7.75
C TYR A 12 -7.60 -3.72 9.19
N TYR A 13 -7.25 -4.99 9.39
CA TYR A 13 -7.06 -5.53 10.72
C TYR A 13 -5.85 -4.86 11.38
N ALA A 14 -5.95 -4.59 12.68
CA ALA A 14 -4.80 -4.15 13.45
C ALA A 14 -3.74 -5.26 13.43
N ILE A 15 -2.55 -4.93 12.92
CA ILE A 15 -1.38 -5.82 12.91
C ILE A 15 -0.57 -5.49 14.16
N ASN A 16 -0.25 -6.51 14.95
CA ASN A 16 0.64 -6.38 16.10
C ASN A 16 2.01 -6.94 15.75
N ASP A 17 2.97 -6.05 15.58
CA ASP A 17 4.32 -6.38 15.11
C ASP A 17 5.14 -7.15 16.13
N ASP A 18 4.85 -6.93 17.41
CA ASP A 18 5.57 -7.54 18.51
C ASP A 18 5.23 -9.03 18.61
N ILE A 19 3.98 -9.41 18.26
CA ILE A 19 3.59 -10.82 18.11
C ILE A 19 4.39 -11.51 17.00
N TYR A 20 4.70 -10.79 15.91
CA TYR A 20 5.44 -11.32 14.77
C TYR A 20 6.95 -11.19 14.90
N GLY A 21 7.46 -10.59 15.98
CA GLY A 21 8.90 -10.45 16.24
C GLY A 21 9.63 -9.63 15.18
N LEU A 22 8.95 -8.64 14.56
CA LEU A 22 9.57 -7.81 13.54
C LEU A 22 10.63 -6.88 14.13
N THR A 23 11.76 -6.72 13.43
CA THR A 23 12.74 -5.69 13.76
C THR A 23 12.20 -4.30 13.44
N ASP A 24 12.78 -3.25 14.00
CA ASP A 24 12.31 -1.86 13.76
C ASP A 24 12.33 -1.49 12.27
N ASP A 25 13.36 -1.89 11.54
CA ASP A 25 13.45 -1.69 10.09
C ASP A 25 12.32 -2.41 9.34
N GLN A 26 11.95 -3.62 9.76
CA GLN A 26 10.83 -4.37 9.17
C GLN A 26 9.48 -3.74 9.49
N LYS A 27 9.31 -3.16 10.69
CA LYS A 27 8.12 -2.41 11.07
C LYS A 27 7.98 -1.17 10.18
N GLN A 28 9.06 -0.42 10.00
CA GLN A 28 9.10 0.75 9.13
C GLN A 28 8.83 0.40 7.66
N LEU A 29 9.42 -0.70 7.16
CA LEU A 29 9.15 -1.20 5.82
C LEU A 29 7.67 -1.51 5.63
N ARG A 30 7.06 -2.24 6.58
CA ARG A 30 5.63 -2.58 6.51
C ARG A 30 4.75 -1.34 6.51
N GLU A 31 5.00 -0.37 7.40
CA GLU A 31 4.24 0.88 7.47
C GLU A 31 4.36 1.70 6.17
N THR A 32 5.57 1.76 5.60
CA THR A 32 5.84 2.45 4.34
C THR A 32 5.07 1.81 3.18
N VAL A 33 5.17 0.48 3.01
CA VAL A 33 4.47 -0.27 1.96
C VAL A 33 2.96 -0.17 2.12
N PHE A 34 2.45 -0.29 3.36
CA PHE A 34 1.04 -0.13 3.66
C PHE A 34 0.54 1.25 3.23
N THR A 35 1.17 2.32 3.69
CA THR A 35 0.80 3.70 3.35
C THR A 35 0.85 3.96 1.84
N PHE A 36 1.86 3.43 1.16
CA PHE A 36 1.96 3.50 -0.30
C PHE A 36 0.78 2.80 -0.98
N ALA A 37 0.49 1.55 -0.62
CA ALA A 37 -0.60 0.78 -1.21
C ALA A 37 -1.96 1.45 -0.98
N GLN A 38 -2.18 2.01 0.21
CA GLN A 38 -3.39 2.77 0.55
C GLN A 38 -3.62 3.96 -0.36
N LYS A 39 -2.54 4.67 -0.70
CA LYS A 39 -2.62 5.89 -1.48
C LYS A 39 -2.67 5.61 -2.99
N GLU A 40 -1.84 4.68 -3.45
CA GLU A 40 -1.52 4.53 -4.87
C GLU A 40 -2.26 3.35 -5.54
N LEU A 41 -2.68 2.33 -4.76
CA LEU A 41 -3.36 1.14 -5.30
C LEU A 41 -4.82 1.03 -4.87
N ALA A 42 -5.11 1.18 -3.57
CA ALA A 42 -6.43 0.93 -3.00
C ALA A 42 -7.59 1.68 -3.69
N PRO A 43 -7.45 2.96 -4.12
CA PRO A 43 -8.53 3.67 -4.82
C PRO A 43 -8.91 3.06 -6.18
N TYR A 44 -7.99 2.32 -6.81
CA TYR A 44 -8.15 1.81 -8.18
C TYR A 44 -8.33 0.29 -8.23
N ALA A 45 -8.03 -0.44 -7.15
CA ALA A 45 -8.12 -1.91 -7.10
C ALA A 45 -9.50 -2.45 -7.54
N ASN A 46 -10.56 -1.78 -7.06
CA ASN A 46 -11.95 -1.85 -7.53
C ASN A 46 -12.13 -2.02 -9.06
N GLU A 47 -11.58 -1.06 -9.76
CA GLU A 47 -11.76 -0.88 -11.19
C GLU A 47 -10.86 -1.83 -11.97
N ILE A 48 -9.60 -1.99 -11.53
CA ILE A 48 -8.61 -2.87 -12.14
C ILE A 48 -9.14 -4.31 -12.24
N ASP A 49 -9.76 -4.81 -11.17
CA ASP A 49 -10.39 -6.13 -11.13
C ASP A 49 -11.55 -6.23 -12.14
N LYS A 50 -12.50 -5.29 -12.07
CA LYS A 50 -13.69 -5.26 -12.94
C LYS A 50 -13.36 -5.20 -14.43
N THR A 51 -12.34 -4.44 -14.80
CA THR A 51 -11.97 -4.23 -16.21
C THR A 51 -10.88 -5.17 -16.69
N ASN A 52 -10.32 -6.00 -15.80
CA ASN A 52 -9.16 -6.86 -16.06
C ASN A 52 -8.00 -6.11 -16.73
N THR A 53 -7.81 -4.84 -16.39
CA THR A 53 -6.78 -3.97 -16.96
C THR A 53 -6.22 -3.05 -15.89
N PHE A 54 -4.91 -2.75 -15.96
CA PHE A 54 -4.28 -1.80 -15.07
C PHE A 54 -3.68 -0.62 -15.86
N PRO A 55 -4.49 0.40 -16.22
CA PRO A 55 -4.07 1.47 -17.12
C PRO A 55 -2.84 2.26 -16.63
N LYS A 56 -2.72 2.45 -15.31
CA LYS A 56 -1.61 3.21 -14.68
C LYS A 56 -0.43 2.34 -14.24
N LEU A 57 -0.37 1.08 -14.68
CA LEU A 57 0.65 0.12 -14.24
C LEU A 57 2.07 0.69 -14.34
N ARG A 58 2.42 1.34 -15.45
CA ARG A 58 3.77 1.88 -15.66
C ARG A 58 4.13 3.00 -14.68
N GLU A 59 3.19 3.88 -14.34
CA GLU A 59 3.41 4.94 -13.36
C GLU A 59 3.54 4.33 -11.96
N PHE A 60 2.65 3.41 -11.61
CA PHE A 60 2.68 2.69 -10.34
C PHE A 60 4.00 1.94 -10.14
N TRP A 61 4.48 1.26 -11.19
CA TRP A 61 5.75 0.52 -11.16
C TRP A 61 6.96 1.43 -10.93
N LYS A 62 6.97 2.62 -11.54
CA LYS A 62 8.03 3.61 -11.28
C LYS A 62 8.03 4.06 -9.83
N LYS A 63 6.87 4.38 -9.25
CA LYS A 63 6.79 4.78 -7.83
C LYS A 63 7.24 3.67 -6.88
N LEU A 64 6.95 2.41 -7.20
CA LEU A 64 7.51 1.27 -6.47
C LEU A 64 9.05 1.22 -6.57
N GLY A 65 9.59 1.49 -7.75
CA GLY A 65 11.04 1.56 -7.98
C GLY A 65 11.71 2.69 -7.21
N ASP A 66 11.09 3.87 -7.15
CA ASP A 66 11.57 5.02 -6.38
C ASP A 66 11.64 4.73 -4.87
N LEU A 67 10.81 3.80 -4.38
CA LEU A 67 10.82 3.29 -3.00
C LEU A 67 11.76 2.08 -2.79
N GLY A 68 12.46 1.62 -3.84
CA GLY A 68 13.34 0.45 -3.77
C GLY A 68 12.61 -0.89 -3.67
N LEU A 69 11.29 -0.93 -3.86
CA LEU A 69 10.48 -2.13 -3.60
C LEU A 69 10.57 -3.19 -4.69
N LEU A 70 11.00 -2.84 -5.90
CA LEU A 70 11.09 -3.77 -7.03
C LEU A 70 12.27 -4.74 -6.95
N GLY A 71 13.34 -4.34 -6.25
CA GLY A 71 14.60 -5.08 -6.14
C GLY A 71 14.97 -5.37 -4.69
N ILE A 72 13.98 -5.53 -3.80
CA ILE A 72 14.22 -5.61 -2.35
C ILE A 72 15.14 -6.76 -1.92
N THR A 73 15.25 -7.80 -2.76
CA THR A 73 16.18 -8.94 -2.57
C THR A 73 17.24 -9.04 -3.66
N ALA A 74 17.36 -8.03 -4.53
CA ALA A 74 18.40 -7.98 -5.54
C ALA A 74 19.76 -7.68 -4.89
N PRO A 75 20.86 -8.23 -5.43
CA PRO A 75 22.22 -7.98 -4.94
C PRO A 75 22.69 -6.53 -5.17
#